data_AF-A0A936F403-F1
#
_entry.id   AF-A0A936F403-F1
#
_cell.length_a   1.000
_cell.length_b   1.000
_cell.length_c   1.000
_cell.angle_alpha   90.00
_cell.angle_beta   90.00
_cell.angle_gamma   90.00
#
_symmetry.space_group_name_H-M   'P 1'
#
loop_
_entity.id
_entity.type
_entity.pdbx_description
1 polymer ?
#
loop_
_entity_poly.entity_id
_entity_poly.type
_entity_poly.pdbx_seq_one_letter_code
_entity_poly.pdbx_strand_id
1 'polypeptide(L)' 'MRVLVAVEPVDFRNGIDGLAQLCRERLRSDPFSGWVFVFRSRT' A
#
# COMPACT_ATOMS: atom_id res chain seq x y z
N MET A 1 15.58 3.07 7.25
CA MET A 1 14.38 3.34 6.44
C MET A 1 13.90 2.03 5.82
N ARG A 2 12.63 1.66 5.96
CA ARG A 2 12.05 0.44 5.36
C ARG A 2 11.11 0.82 4.23
N VAL A 3 11.16 0.04 3.15
CA VAL A 3 10.34 0.25 1.94
C VAL A 3 9.65 -1.07 1.60
N LEU A 4 8.33 -1.03 1.39
CA LEU A 4 7.55 -2.17 0.89
C LEU A 4 6.93 -1.81 -0.45
N VAL A 5 7.03 -2.73 -1.41
CA VAL A 5 6.49 -2.56 -2.76
C VAL A 5 5.36 -3.57 -2.97
N ALA A 6 4.17 -3.07 -3.29
CA ALA A 6 3.06 -3.90 -3.73
C ALA A 6 3.32 -4.36 -5.17
N VAL A 7 3.57 -5.67 -5.35
CA VAL A 7 3.83 -6.28 -6.67
C VAL A 7 2.55 -6.41 -7.51
N GLU A 8 1.41 -6.62 -6.85
CA GLU A 8 0.11 -6.66 -7.50
C GLU A 8 -0.42 -5.24 -7.79
N PRO A 9 -1.01 -5.00 -8.96
CA PRO A 9 -1.59 -3.69 -9.29
C PRO A 9 -2.78 -3.34 -8.42
N VAL A 10 -2.76 -2.13 -7.88
CA VAL A 10 -3.80 -1.56 -7.00
C VAL A 10 -4.66 -0.58 -7.78
N ASP A 11 -5.94 -0.54 -7.46
CA ASP A 11 -6.85 0.51 -7.95
C ASP A 11 -6.69 1.77 -7.08
N PHE A 12 -6.16 2.83 -7.67
CA PHE A 12 -5.89 4.08 -6.95
C PHE A 12 -7.16 4.91 -6.70
N ARG A 13 -8.30 4.54 -7.31
CA ARG A 13 -9.60 5.17 -7.02
C ARG A 13 -10.09 4.89 -5.60
N ASN A 14 -9.48 3.94 -4.90
CA ASN A 14 -9.77 3.62 -3.50
C ASN A 14 -9.27 4.69 -2.50
N GLY A 15 -8.49 5.67 -2.96
CA GLY A 15 -7.99 6.76 -2.12
C GLY A 15 -7.03 6.30 -1.01
N ILE A 16 -6.66 7.22 -0.12
CA ILE A 16 -5.64 6.98 0.92
C ILE A 16 -6.10 5.92 1.93
N ASP A 17 -7.36 5.97 2.37
CA ASP A 17 -7.90 5.01 3.34
C ASP A 17 -7.91 3.59 2.77
N GLY A 18 -8.26 3.44 1.50
CA GLY A 18 -8.18 2.14 0.82
C GLY A 18 -6.75 1.62 0.66
N LEU A 19 -5.78 2.51 0.40
CA LEU A 19 -4.36 2.13 0.39
C LEU A 19 -3.88 1.71 1.80
N ALA A 20 -4.33 2.39 2.85
CA ALA A 20 -4.01 2.05 4.24
C ALA A 20 -4.60 0.68 4.65
N GLN A 21 -5.82 0.37 4.21
CA GLN A 21 -6.42 -0.96 4.37
C GLN A 21 -5.59 -2.03 3.64
N LEU A 22 -5.12 -1.74 2.42
CA LEU A 22 -4.30 -2.68 1.64
C LEU A 22 -2.95 -2.98 2.31
N CYS A 23 -2.34 -2.01 2.99
CA CYS A 23 -1.17 -2.26 3.83
C CYS A 23 -1.44 -3.31 4.91
N ARG A 24 -2.59 -3.22 5.60
CA ARG A 24 -2.97 -4.13 6.68
C ARG A 24 -3.30 -5.53 6.14
N GLU A 25 -4.13 -5.61 5.10
CA GLU A 25 -4.66 -6.88 4.61
C GLU A 25 -3.67 -7.66 3.75
N ARG A 26 -2.96 -6.99 2.84
CA ARG A 26 -2.11 -7.65 1.85
C ARG A 26 -0.64 -7.61 2.20
N LEU A 27 -0.16 -6.45 2.61
CA LEU A 27 1.24 -6.28 2.99
C LEU A 27 1.51 -6.67 4.45
N ARG A 28 0.45 -6.98 5.22
CA ARG A 28 0.51 -7.38 6.64
C ARG A 28 1.36 -6.43 7.49
N SER A 29 1.22 -5.13 7.24
CA SER A 29 2.01 -4.08 7.87
C SER A 29 1.12 -2.92 8.32
N ASP A 30 1.55 -2.23 9.38
CA ASP A 30 0.89 -1.00 9.83
C ASP A 30 1.25 0.17 8.89
N PRO A 31 0.27 0.84 8.25
CA PRO A 31 0.52 2.00 7.38
C PRO A 31 1.11 3.21 8.12
N PHE A 32 1.00 3.28 9.46
CA PHE A 32 1.50 4.39 10.27
C PHE A 32 2.86 4.11 10.92
N SER A 33 3.53 3.02 10.54
CA SER A 33 4.83 2.59 11.08
C SER A 33 6.04 3.46 10.69
N GLY A 34 5.82 4.55 9.94
CA GLY A 34 6.89 5.41 9.40
C GLY A 34 7.66 4.78 8.22
N TRP A 35 7.08 3.75 7.58
CA TRP A 35 7.67 3.10 6.40
C TRP A 35 7.17 3.76 5.11
N VAL A 36 7.90 3.52 4.02
CA VAL A 36 7.47 3.94 2.69
C VAL A 36 6.78 2.77 1.99
N PHE A 37 5.57 3.01 1.49
CA PHE A 37 4.79 2.04 0.72
C PHE A 37 4.69 2.49 -0.73
N VAL A 38 5.08 1.61 -1.65
CA VAL A 38 5.04 1.87 -3.09
C VAL A 38 3.96 0.99 -3.72
N PHE A 39 3.05 1.62 -4.43
CA PHE A 39 1.98 0.96 -5.17
C PHE A 39 2.14 1.25 -6.66
N ARG A 40 1.68 0.33 -7.50
CA ARG A 40 1.53 0.57 -8.93
C ARG A 40 0.06 0.53 -9.32
N SER A 41 -0.34 1.41 -10.24
CA SER A 41 -1.67 1.35 -10.85
C SER A 41 -1.76 0.20 -11.85
N ARG A 42 -2.99 -0.25 -12.10
CA ARG A 42 -3.32 -1.02 -13.30
C ARG A 42 -3.30 -0.03 -14.48
N THR A 43 -2.43 -0.26 -15.45
CA THR A 43 -2.47 0.43 -16.75
C THR A 43 -3.60 -0.14 -17.59
#